data_AF-A0A800EXB7-F1
#
_entry.id   AF-A0A800EXB7-F1
#
_cell.length_a   1.000
_cell.length_b   1.000
_cell.length_c   1.000
_cell.angle_alpha   90.00
_cell.angle_beta   90.00
_cell.angle_gamma   90.00
#
_symmetry.space_group_name_H-M   'P 1'
#
loop_
_entity.id
_entity.type
_entity.pdbx_description
1 polymer ?
#
loop_
_entity_poly.entity_id
_entity_poly.type
_entity_poly.pdbx_seq_one_letter_code
_entity_poly.pdbx_strand_id
1 'polypeptide(L)' 'MSCGVLDDELVVRVGPDVYEDAVTQLHARPMDFTGRAMKGWVYIAPDGFSEDADLDRWIALGREFASSLSVK' A
#
# COMPACT_ATOMS: atom_id res chain seq x y z
N MET A 1 -1.25 -0.05 -11.86
CA MET A 1 -0.66 0.86 -10.87
C MET A 1 -0.40 0.08 -9.60
N SER A 2 0.83 0.12 -9.08
CA SER A 2 1.32 -0.58 -7.88
C SER A 2 1.32 0.31 -6.63
N CYS A 3 1.74 1.55 -6.77
CA CYS A 3 1.87 2.54 -5.70
C CYS A 3 1.79 3.97 -6.25
N GLY A 4 1.66 4.95 -5.36
CA GLY A 4 1.65 6.38 -5.65
C GLY A 4 1.94 7.19 -4.40
N VAL A 5 1.98 8.52 -4.52
CA VAL A 5 2.14 9.45 -3.39
C VAL A 5 0.91 10.34 -3.35
N LEU A 6 0.34 10.52 -2.16
CA LEU A 6 -0.75 11.46 -1.91
C LEU A 6 -0.33 12.34 -0.73
N ASP A 7 -0.22 13.65 -0.98
CA ASP A 7 0.43 14.59 -0.06
C ASP A 7 1.85 14.10 0.30
N ASP A 8 2.10 13.75 1.56
CA ASP A 8 3.37 13.17 2.03
C ASP A 8 3.26 11.67 2.36
N GLU A 9 2.10 11.05 2.13
CA GLU A 9 1.88 9.62 2.40
C GLU A 9 2.16 8.76 1.16
N LEU A 10 2.79 7.61 1.40
CA LEU A 10 2.92 6.57 0.39
C LEU A 10 1.59 5.82 0.30
N VAL A 11 1.09 5.63 -0.92
CA VAL A 11 -0.10 4.85 -1.23
C VAL A 11 0.31 3.57 -1.93
N VAL A 12 -0.08 2.41 -1.41
CA VAL A 12 0.29 1.11 -2.00
C VAL A 12 -0.94 0.25 -2.23
N ARG A 13 -1.00 -0.34 -3.42
CA ARG A 13 -2.01 -1.33 -3.81
C ARG A 13 -1.52 -2.74 -3.50
N VAL A 14 -1.67 -3.16 -2.25
CA VAL A 14 -1.22 -4.49 -1.77
C VAL A 14 -2.16 -5.63 -2.17
N GLY A 15 -3.38 -5.33 -2.63
CA GLY A 15 -4.37 -6.34 -2.97
C GLY A 15 -5.08 -6.94 -1.74
N PRO A 16 -6.18 -7.67 -1.94
CA PRO A 16 -7.05 -8.11 -0.85
C PRO A 16 -6.39 -9.15 0.08
N ASP A 17 -5.51 -10.00 -0.45
CA ASP A 17 -4.92 -11.12 0.29
C ASP A 17 -3.90 -10.66 1.34
N VAL A 18 -3.16 -9.59 1.03
CA VAL A 18 -2.13 -9.03 1.92
C VAL A 18 -2.67 -7.85 2.74
N TYR A 19 -3.86 -7.35 2.41
CA TYR A 19 -4.42 -6.13 3.00
C TYR A 19 -4.52 -6.18 4.53
N GLU A 20 -5.00 -7.28 5.10
CA GLU A 20 -5.20 -7.39 6.55
C GLU A 20 -3.88 -7.39 7.32
N ASP A 21 -2.83 -8.00 6.76
CA ASP A 21 -1.48 -7.93 7.35
C ASP A 21 -0.90 -6.52 7.19
N ALA A 22 -0.94 -5.97 5.98
CA ALA A 22 -0.38 -4.67 5.65
C ALA A 22 -0.93 -3.55 6.54
N VAL A 23 -2.24 -3.58 6.85
CA VAL A 23 -2.87 -2.55 7.68
C VAL A 23 -2.55 -2.68 9.18
N THR A 24 -2.00 -3.81 9.61
CA THR A 24 -1.51 -4.00 10.99
C THR A 24 -0.06 -3.53 11.16
N GLN A 25 0.65 -3.28 10.06
CA GLN A 25 2.02 -2.79 10.12
C GLN A 25 2.06 -1.36 10.69
N LEU A 26 3.14 -1.06 11.41
CA LEU A 26 3.33 0.25 12.01
C LEU A 26 3.32 1.34 10.92
N HIS A 27 2.65 2.46 11.21
CA HIS A 27 2.47 3.59 10.29
C HIS A 27 1.63 3.31 9.03
N ALA A 28 1.07 2.10 8.87
CA ALA A 28 0.12 1.78 7.83
C ALA A 28 -1.33 1.95 8.32
N ARG A 29 -2.22 2.41 7.44
CA ARG A 29 -3.65 2.57 7.74
C ARG A 29 -4.54 2.29 6.53
N PRO A 30 -5.83 1.94 6.74
CA PRO A 30 -6.78 1.76 5.65
C PRO A 30 -6.83 2.99 4.75
N MET A 31 -6.85 2.78 3.44
CA MET A 31 -7.14 3.87 2.52
C MET A 31 -8.64 4.20 2.52
N ASP A 32 -9.02 5.27 3.23
CA ASP A 32 -10.41 5.77 3.31
C ASP A 32 -10.61 7.08 2.52
N PHE A 33 -10.36 7.07 1.21
CA PHE A 33 -10.49 8.30 0.41
C PHE A 33 -11.96 8.68 0.10
N THR A 34 -12.90 7.74 0.23
CA THR A 34 -14.32 7.92 -0.16
C THR A 34 -15.31 7.73 0.98
N GLY A 35 -14.84 7.70 2.24
CA GLY A 35 -15.65 7.33 3.41
C GLY A 35 -16.01 5.84 3.50
N ARG A 36 -15.41 5.02 2.62
CA ARG A 36 -15.39 3.56 2.71
C ARG A 36 -13.95 3.08 2.46
N ALA A 37 -13.42 2.30 3.38
CA ALA A 37 -12.11 1.66 3.23
C ALA A 37 -12.06 0.84 1.93
N MET A 38 -11.17 1.23 1.01
CA MET A 38 -10.90 0.46 -0.19
C MET A 38 -10.00 -0.72 0.17
N LYS A 39 -10.59 -1.91 0.28
CA LYS A 39 -9.83 -3.14 0.50
C LYS A 39 -8.73 -3.29 -0.56
N GLY A 40 -7.52 -3.61 -0.11
CA GLY A 40 -6.33 -3.78 -0.95
C GLY A 40 -5.53 -2.51 -1.23
N TRP A 41 -5.85 -1.39 -0.57
CA TRP A 41 -5.08 -0.16 -0.61
C TRP A 41 -4.76 0.35 0.80
N VAL A 42 -3.51 0.74 1.02
CA VAL A 42 -3.04 1.26 2.30
C VAL A 42 -2.36 2.61 2.12
N TYR A 43 -2.53 3.49 3.11
CA TYR A 43 -1.66 4.64 3.32
C TYR A 43 -0.53 4.26 4.27
N ILE A 44 0.66 4.76 4.02
CA ILE A 44 1.81 4.66 4.91
C ILE A 44 2.30 6.07 5.18
N ALA A 45 2.43 6.43 6.45
CA ALA A 45 3.02 7.71 6.85
C ALA A 45 4.54 7.74 6.59
N PRO A 46 5.18 8.91 6.46
CA PRO A 46 6.63 9.04 6.20
C PRO A 46 7.53 8.17 7.08
N ASP A 47 7.21 8.05 8.38
CA ASP A 47 7.98 7.21 9.31
C ASP A 47 7.97 5.71 8.93
N GLY A 48 6.91 5.24 8.26
CA GLY A 48 6.76 3.84 7.81
C GLY A 48 7.52 3.48 6.55
N PHE A 49 8.20 4.45 5.91
CA PHE A 49 9.10 4.24 4.79
C PHE A 49 10.35 5.14 4.87
N SER A 50 10.78 5.45 6.09
CA SER A 50 11.91 6.36 6.33
C SER A 50 13.27 5.77 5.92
N GLU A 51 13.38 4.44 5.86
CA GLU A 51 14.54 3.73 5.31
C GLU A 51 14.24 3.14 3.92
N ASP A 52 15.26 3.10 3.05
CA ASP A 52 15.14 2.52 1.69
C ASP A 52 14.59 1.08 1.71
N ALA A 53 14.97 0.30 2.73
CA ALA A 53 14.51 -1.07 2.90
C ALA A 53 13.00 -1.17 3.21
N ASP A 54 12.44 -0.18 3.90
CA ASP A 54 11.00 -0.10 4.15
C ASP A 54 10.25 0.30 2.89
N LEU A 55 10.77 1.31 2.18
CA LEU A 55 10.20 1.74 0.90
C LEU A 55 10.21 0.60 -0.13
N ASP A 56 11.33 -0.11 -0.27
CA ASP A 56 11.47 -1.25 -1.18
C ASP A 56 10.46 -2.36 -0.86
N ARG A 57 10.24 -2.65 0.43
CA ARG A 57 9.24 -3.63 0.87
C ARG A 57 7.84 -3.24 0.40
N TRP A 58 7.45 -1.99 0.63
CA TRP A 58 6.15 -1.48 0.21
C TRP A 58 5.97 -1.50 -1.31
N ILE A 59 7.00 -1.09 -2.06
CA ILE A 59 7.00 -1.13 -3.52
C ILE A 59 6.90 -2.58 -4.02
N ALA A 60 7.60 -3.53 -3.39
CA ALA A 60 7.54 -4.95 -3.75
C ALA A 60 6.12 -5.49 -3.63
N LEU A 61 5.46 -5.28 -2.49
CA LEU A 61 4.07 -5.72 -2.28
C LEU A 61 3.12 -5.14 -3.35
N GLY A 62 3.23 -3.84 -3.64
CA GLY A 62 2.43 -3.20 -4.68
C GLY A 62 2.71 -3.74 -6.08
N ARG A 63 3.98 -4.05 -6.39
CA ARG A 63 4.40 -4.62 -7.67
C ARG A 63 3.91 -6.04 -7.84
N GLU A 64 4.06 -6.89 -6.82
CA GLU A 64 3.61 -8.29 -6.85
C GLU A 64 2.12 -8.36 -7.16
N PHE A 65 1.30 -7.56 -6.48
CA PHE A 65 -0.13 -7.51 -6.78
C PHE A 65 -0.40 -6.93 -8.17
N ALA A 66 0.22 -5.82 -8.54
CA ALA A 66 -0.01 -5.22 -9.86
C ALA A 66 0.36 -6.17 -11.01
N SER A 67 1.39 -7.01 -10.83
CA SER A 67 1.82 -8.01 -11.80
C SER A 67 0.92 -9.25 -11.84
N SER A 68 0.18 -9.56 -10.77
CA SER A 68 -0.78 -10.68 -10.75
C SER A 68 -2.12 -10.32 -11.44
N LEU A 69 -2.38 -9.04 -11.66
CA LEU A 69 -3.56 -8.58 -12.38
C LEU A 69 -3.46 -8.96 -13.86
N SER A 70 -4.21 -9.97 -14.27
CA SER A 70 -4.38 -10.29 -15.69
C SER A 70 -5.07 -9.13 -16.39
N VAL A 71 -4.43 -8.60 -17.44
CA VAL A 71 -5.13 -7.85 -18.48
C VAL A 71 -6.04 -8.84 -19.20
N LYS A 72 -7.31 -8.49 -19.36
CA LYS A 72 -8.28 -9.24 -20.16
C LYS A 72 -8.68 -8.38 -21.34
#